data_AF-A0A9D6GP40-F1
#
_entry.id   AF-A0A9D6GP40-F1
#
_cell.length_a   1.000
_cell.length_b   1.000
_cell.length_c   1.000
_cell.angle_alpha   90.00
_cell.angle_beta   90.00
_cell.angle_gamma   90.00
#
_symmetry.space_group_name_H-M   'P 1'
#
loop_
_entity.id
_entity.type
_entity.pdbx_description
1 polymer ?
#
loop_
_entity_poly.entity_id
_entity_poly.type
_entity_poly.pdbx_seq_one_letter_code
_entity_poly.pdbx_strand_id
1 'polypeptide(L)'
;MTTAALSPDRPPAAAWRRQVLELLSSMRFAIALLTVICIASAIGTVIKQGEPLVNYVDQFGPFWAEVFGAIGLYRIYSTGWFLLILAFLVVSTSLCIARNTPKILVDWRTHKEHIREQALQAFHHRAAGDLAQPLAQSESRVLQALARQGWSVKTQRREAHPRGEAGLMIGARLGAANKLGYIAAHSAIVLVCLGGLFDGDLIIKAQMWAQDLQPFKGGVETEKGRLSPTNPAYRAQLFVPEGARTNAAVINLEQGMLLQPLPFDIELKKFSVDYYATGMPKRFASDIVIHDPRKPGGQPFTVEVNHPVVYDGVTIFQSSFEDGGSSVRLKPLLLDASPAQAQDEVAASVESTVGGGAQDLPGAWWARSAAGAMQLEVSNLRVINVEDLAQAQKDGAASARGAGEADARTDTRGVNLAELSKHLGSGAKSPGDKQLVNIGPSITYKLRDGAGQAREYQNFMAPVKLQGQSVFLFGVRDTPAEGFRYLRVPADEQLSVASWLGLRQALNDADMRAEAARRFGL
;
A
#
# COMPACT_ATOMS: atom_id res chain seq x y z
N MET A 1 -19.13 78.33 5.60
CA MET A 1 -18.69 77.25 4.69
C MET A 1 -17.31 76.80 5.12
N THR A 2 -17.21 75.63 5.73
CA THR A 2 -15.94 74.92 5.94
C THR A 2 -16.26 73.44 5.95
N THR A 3 -16.19 72.87 4.76
CA THR A 3 -16.31 71.44 4.48
C THR A 3 -15.07 70.73 4.99
N ALA A 4 -15.24 69.89 6.02
CA ALA A 4 -14.22 68.95 6.44
C ALA A 4 -14.13 67.81 5.42
N ALA A 5 -12.99 67.70 4.74
CA ALA A 5 -12.71 66.63 3.79
C ALA A 5 -12.50 65.30 4.56
N LEU A 6 -13.30 64.30 4.22
CA LEU A 6 -13.07 62.90 4.58
C LEU A 6 -11.76 62.44 3.95
N SER A 7 -10.88 61.85 4.76
CA SER A 7 -9.65 61.20 4.27
C SER A 7 -10.02 59.97 3.43
N PRO A 8 -9.30 59.68 2.33
CA PRO A 8 -9.58 58.50 1.52
C PRO A 8 -9.15 57.23 2.26
N ASP A 9 -10.10 56.32 2.46
CA ASP A 9 -9.88 54.98 2.98
C ASP A 9 -8.82 54.21 2.15
N ARG A 10 -7.94 53.51 2.85
CA ARG A 10 -6.89 52.65 2.28
C ARG A 10 -7.50 51.53 1.39
N PRO A 11 -6.79 51.04 0.36
CA PRO A 11 -7.35 50.11 -0.61
C PRO A 11 -7.68 48.71 -0.04
N PRO A 12 -8.71 48.02 -0.60
CA PRO A 12 -9.31 46.78 -0.06
C PRO A 12 -8.41 45.53 -0.10
N ALA A 13 -7.35 45.53 -0.91
CA ALA A 13 -6.48 44.36 -1.07
C ALA A 13 -5.68 44.01 0.21
N ALA A 14 -5.33 45.02 1.03
CA ALA A 14 -4.60 44.80 2.28
C ALA A 14 -5.49 44.18 3.36
N ALA A 15 -6.78 44.53 3.37
CA ALA A 15 -7.76 43.96 4.31
C ALA A 15 -8.03 42.48 4.01
N TRP A 16 -8.21 42.14 2.73
CA TRP A 16 -8.44 40.75 2.32
C TRP A 16 -7.26 39.83 2.63
N ARG A 17 -6.02 40.25 2.32
CA ARG A 17 -4.81 39.47 2.65
C ARG A 17 -4.69 39.21 4.15
N ARG A 18 -5.00 40.20 4.97
CA ARG A 18 -4.97 40.07 6.44
C ARG A 18 -6.02 39.09 6.94
N GLN A 19 -7.25 39.16 6.42
CA GLN A 19 -8.32 38.22 6.78
C GLN A 19 -7.98 36.78 6.39
N VAL A 20 -7.43 36.56 5.20
CA VAL A 20 -6.96 35.24 4.75
C VAL A 20 -5.85 34.72 5.66
N LEU A 21 -4.86 35.55 6.01
CA LEU A 21 -3.79 35.15 6.94
C LEU A 21 -4.32 34.87 8.35
N GLU A 22 -5.31 35.63 8.83
CA GLU A 22 -5.95 35.39 10.13
C GLU A 22 -6.75 34.07 10.12
N LEU A 23 -7.45 33.76 9.04
CA LEU A 23 -8.15 32.48 8.85
C LEU A 23 -7.15 31.31 8.81
N LEU A 24 -6.13 31.40 7.95
CA LEU A 24 -5.11 30.36 7.79
C LEU A 24 -4.28 30.16 9.06
N SER A 25 -4.06 31.19 9.89
CA SER A 25 -3.37 31.07 11.18
C SER A 25 -4.29 30.76 12.37
N SER A 26 -5.56 30.42 12.12
CA SER A 26 -6.51 30.07 13.18
C SER A 26 -6.38 28.61 13.62
N MET A 27 -6.30 28.40 14.93
CA MET A 27 -6.29 27.05 15.53
C MET A 27 -7.56 26.26 15.17
N ARG A 28 -8.71 26.92 15.11
CA ARG A 28 -10.00 26.29 14.79
C ARG A 28 -10.02 25.77 13.35
N PHE A 29 -9.40 26.51 12.44
CA PHE A 29 -9.29 26.12 11.04
C PHE A 29 -8.40 24.89 10.89
N ALA A 30 -7.22 24.86 11.53
CA ALA A 30 -6.33 23.71 11.52
C ALA A 30 -6.99 22.44 12.10
N ILE A 31 -7.71 22.56 13.23
CA ILE A 31 -8.43 21.44 13.84
C ILE A 31 -9.53 20.90 12.90
N ALA A 32 -10.28 21.78 12.24
CA ALA A 32 -11.29 21.37 11.27
C ALA A 32 -10.66 20.59 10.09
N LEU A 33 -9.56 21.09 9.53
CA LEU A 33 -8.83 20.40 8.46
C LEU A 33 -8.31 19.04 8.91
N LEU A 34 -7.71 18.96 10.11
CA LEU A 34 -7.23 17.70 10.66
C LEU A 34 -8.36 16.68 10.80
N THR A 35 -9.53 17.08 11.30
CA THR A 35 -10.70 16.20 11.40
C THR A 35 -11.13 15.66 10.04
N VAL A 36 -11.17 16.51 9.01
CA VAL A 36 -11.52 16.08 7.64
C VAL A 36 -10.49 15.09 7.09
N ILE A 37 -9.19 15.36 7.29
CA ILE A 37 -8.12 14.43 6.89
C ILE A 37 -8.25 13.10 7.62
N CYS A 38 -8.56 13.11 8.93
CA CYS A 38 -8.76 11.89 9.70
C CYS A 38 -9.92 11.05 9.16
N ILE A 39 -11.05 11.68 8.83
CA ILE A 39 -12.22 10.98 8.25
C ILE A 39 -11.87 10.41 6.87
N ALA A 40 -11.25 11.21 6.00
CA ALA A 40 -10.79 10.75 4.70
C ALA A 40 -9.82 9.57 4.82
N SER A 41 -8.84 9.68 5.72
CA SER A 41 -7.84 8.62 5.96
C SER A 41 -8.48 7.34 6.48
N ALA A 42 -9.49 7.43 7.35
CA ALA A 42 -10.25 6.28 7.83
C ALA A 42 -10.96 5.55 6.68
N ILE A 43 -11.59 6.28 5.76
CA ILE A 43 -12.20 5.72 4.54
C ILE A 43 -11.13 5.03 3.68
N GLY A 44 -9.98 5.68 3.48
CA GLY A 44 -8.83 5.13 2.74
C GLY A 44 -8.26 3.84 3.32
N THR A 45 -8.33 3.65 4.64
CA THR A 45 -7.93 2.38 5.27
C THR A 45 -8.96 1.27 5.11
N VAL A 46 -10.24 1.60 4.93
CA VAL A 46 -11.30 0.60 4.73
C VAL A 46 -11.34 0.13 3.28
N ILE A 47 -11.19 1.06 2.32
CA ILE A 47 -11.17 0.77 0.89
C ILE A 47 -9.72 0.44 0.48
N LYS A 48 -9.46 -0.81 0.06
CA LYS A 48 -8.14 -1.19 -0.49
C LYS A 48 -7.76 -0.25 -1.63
N GLN A 49 -6.55 0.27 -1.62
CA GLN A 49 -6.10 1.29 -2.58
C GLN A 49 -5.45 0.65 -3.81
N GLY A 50 -5.74 1.18 -5.00
CA GLY A 50 -5.06 0.81 -6.25
C GLY A 50 -5.38 -0.60 -6.80
N GLU A 51 -6.51 -1.19 -6.44
CA GLU A 51 -6.95 -2.50 -6.96
C GLU A 51 -7.52 -2.39 -8.39
N PRO A 52 -7.60 -3.50 -9.15
CA PRO A 52 -8.34 -3.56 -10.40
C PRO A 52 -9.81 -3.14 -10.23
N LEU A 53 -10.37 -2.42 -11.22
CA LEU A 53 -11.73 -1.88 -11.15
C LEU A 53 -12.80 -2.95 -10.88
N VAL A 54 -12.64 -4.14 -11.44
CA VAL A 54 -13.56 -5.26 -11.26
C VAL A 54 -13.67 -5.66 -9.79
N ASN A 55 -12.57 -5.63 -9.02
CA ASN A 55 -12.62 -5.94 -7.58
C ASN A 55 -13.52 -4.96 -6.82
N TYR A 56 -13.55 -3.68 -7.23
CA TYR A 56 -14.43 -2.69 -6.63
C TYR A 56 -15.89 -2.84 -7.09
N VAL A 57 -16.12 -3.17 -8.36
CA VAL A 57 -17.46 -3.47 -8.89
C VAL A 57 -18.05 -4.69 -8.18
N ASP A 58 -17.27 -5.73 -7.96
CA ASP A 58 -17.70 -6.93 -7.24
C ASP A 58 -18.02 -6.63 -5.77
N GLN A 59 -17.29 -5.71 -5.13
CA GLN A 59 -17.47 -5.38 -3.72
C GLN A 59 -18.63 -4.40 -3.47
N PHE A 60 -18.80 -3.40 -4.33
CA PHE A 60 -19.73 -2.28 -4.09
C PHE A 60 -20.89 -2.20 -5.11
N GLY A 61 -20.83 -3.01 -6.17
CA GLY A 61 -21.72 -2.91 -7.33
C GLY A 61 -21.28 -1.84 -8.33
N PRO A 62 -21.77 -1.89 -9.59
CA PRO A 62 -21.34 -0.99 -10.66
C PRO A 62 -21.53 0.51 -10.34
N PHE A 63 -22.68 0.87 -9.78
CA PHE A 63 -23.02 2.27 -9.50
C PHE A 63 -22.07 2.90 -8.47
N TRP A 64 -21.88 2.25 -7.31
CA TRP A 64 -21.01 2.80 -6.26
C TRP A 64 -19.54 2.77 -6.66
N ALA A 65 -19.13 1.80 -7.49
CA ALA A 65 -17.79 1.76 -8.01
C ALA A 65 -17.48 3.01 -8.88
N GLU A 66 -18.40 3.39 -9.76
CA GLU A 66 -18.24 4.62 -10.55
C GLU A 66 -18.21 5.88 -9.68
N VAL A 67 -19.09 5.98 -8.68
CA VAL A 67 -19.13 7.13 -7.76
C VAL A 67 -17.82 7.26 -6.97
N PHE A 68 -17.31 6.16 -6.42
CA PHE A 68 -16.06 6.14 -5.66
C PHE A 68 -14.85 6.45 -6.55
N GLY A 69 -14.87 5.93 -7.78
CA GLY A 69 -13.88 6.26 -8.81
C GLY A 69 -13.88 7.76 -9.15
N ALA A 70 -15.06 8.36 -9.36
CA ALA A 70 -15.20 9.78 -9.71
C ALA A 70 -14.69 10.73 -8.62
N ILE A 71 -14.85 10.35 -7.35
CA ILE A 71 -14.34 11.12 -6.20
C ILE A 71 -12.84 10.85 -5.95
N GLY A 72 -12.29 9.79 -6.54
CA GLY A 72 -10.89 9.38 -6.39
C GLY A 72 -10.60 8.65 -5.07
N LEU A 73 -11.55 7.85 -4.57
CA LEU A 73 -11.39 7.10 -3.31
C LEU A 73 -10.45 5.88 -3.43
N TYR A 74 -10.23 5.39 -4.64
CA TYR A 74 -9.32 4.25 -4.90
C TYR A 74 -7.85 4.61 -4.74
N ARG A 75 -7.51 5.90 -4.79
CA ARG A 75 -6.16 6.44 -4.57
C ARG A 75 -6.19 7.74 -3.76
N ILE A 76 -6.95 7.73 -2.65
CA ILE A 76 -7.33 8.92 -1.90
C ILE A 76 -6.15 9.81 -1.49
N TYR A 77 -5.01 9.21 -1.11
CA TYR A 77 -3.82 9.91 -0.64
C TYR A 77 -3.10 10.70 -1.75
N SER A 78 -3.37 10.39 -3.02
CA SER A 78 -2.80 11.07 -4.19
C SER A 78 -3.80 11.95 -4.95
N THR A 79 -5.06 11.96 -4.51
CA THR A 79 -6.15 12.70 -5.15
C THR A 79 -6.04 14.19 -4.83
N GLY A 80 -6.32 15.05 -5.83
CA GLY A 80 -6.08 16.49 -5.75
C GLY A 80 -6.77 17.19 -4.57
N TRP A 81 -8.02 16.81 -4.24
CA TRP A 81 -8.73 17.42 -3.11
C TRP A 81 -8.07 17.08 -1.76
N PHE A 82 -7.57 15.86 -1.59
CA PHE A 82 -6.90 15.44 -0.36
C PHE A 82 -5.57 16.18 -0.19
N LEU A 83 -4.79 16.25 -1.27
CA LEU A 83 -3.53 17.01 -1.30
C LEU A 83 -3.73 18.49 -1.03
N LEU A 84 -4.83 19.08 -1.51
CA LEU A 84 -5.19 20.48 -1.26
C LEU A 84 -5.51 20.73 0.22
N ILE A 85 -6.29 19.85 0.86
CA ILE A 85 -6.58 19.94 2.31
C ILE A 85 -5.29 19.77 3.12
N LEU A 86 -4.45 18.81 2.75
CA LEU A 86 -3.14 18.57 3.38
C LEU A 86 -2.22 19.79 3.25
N ALA A 87 -2.17 20.41 2.07
CA ALA A 87 -1.41 21.63 1.84
C ALA A 87 -1.90 22.79 2.73
N PHE A 88 -3.21 22.98 2.85
CA PHE A 88 -3.77 23.98 3.76
C PHE A 88 -3.42 23.70 5.22
N LEU A 89 -3.43 22.44 5.65
CA LEU A 89 -3.03 22.07 7.00
C LEU A 89 -1.55 22.41 7.25
N VAL A 90 -0.66 22.05 6.33
CA VAL A 90 0.79 22.35 6.42
C VAL A 90 1.03 23.85 6.47
N VAL A 91 0.38 24.64 5.62
CA VAL A 91 0.48 26.11 5.63
C VAL A 91 -0.04 26.67 6.96
N SER A 92 -1.20 26.21 7.42
CA SER A 92 -1.82 26.69 8.66
C SER A 92 -0.95 26.42 9.90
N THR A 93 -0.48 25.18 10.04
CA THR A 93 0.39 24.78 11.15
C THR A 93 1.75 25.47 11.11
N SER A 94 2.33 25.67 9.92
CA SER A 94 3.56 26.43 9.73
C SER A 94 3.40 27.89 10.13
N LEU A 95 2.28 28.55 9.76
CA LEU A 95 1.97 29.92 10.16
C LEU A 95 1.77 30.04 11.69
N CYS A 96 1.14 29.04 12.32
CA CYS A 96 1.01 28.96 13.77
C CYS A 96 2.38 28.91 14.47
N ILE A 97 3.31 28.10 13.97
CA ILE A 97 4.69 28.04 14.46
C ILE A 97 5.38 29.40 14.26
N ALA A 98 5.33 29.96 13.05
CA ALA A 98 6.00 31.21 12.70
C ALA A 98 5.51 32.39 13.56
N ARG A 99 4.21 32.44 13.88
CA ARG A 99 3.60 33.53 14.68
C ARG A 99 3.89 33.40 16.17
N ASN A 100 3.94 32.19 16.71
CA ASN A 100 4.04 31.96 18.15
C ASN A 100 5.48 31.75 18.64
N THR A 101 6.36 31.19 17.81
CA THR A 101 7.76 30.91 18.18
C THR A 101 8.52 32.17 18.64
N PRO A 102 8.45 33.33 17.96
CA PRO A 102 9.12 34.55 18.42
C PRO A 102 8.64 35.01 19.79
N LYS A 103 7.33 34.91 20.05
CA LYS A 103 6.74 35.30 21.35
C LYS A 103 7.23 34.38 22.48
N ILE A 104 7.35 33.08 22.19
CA ILE A 104 7.87 32.08 23.13
C ILE A 104 9.34 32.38 23.44
N LEU A 105 10.15 32.68 22.42
CA LEU A 105 11.57 33.03 22.57
C LEU A 105 11.78 34.30 23.39
N VAL A 106 10.96 35.34 23.17
CA VAL A 106 11.00 36.57 23.98
C VAL A 106 10.60 36.26 25.43
N ASP A 107 9.49 35.54 25.64
CA ASP A 107 9.03 35.17 26.99
C ASP A 107 10.03 34.30 27.77
N TRP A 108 10.86 33.51 27.08
CA TRP A 108 11.97 32.78 27.71
C TRP A 108 13.08 33.69 28.24
N ARG A 109 13.28 34.85 27.61
CA ARG A 109 14.32 35.81 27.97
C ARG A 109 13.85 36.86 28.99
N THR A 110 12.53 37.08 29.10
CA THR A 110 11.96 38.10 29.98
C THR A 110 11.61 37.56 31.37
N HIS A 111 12.15 38.20 32.41
CA HIS A 111 11.69 38.06 33.79
C HIS A 111 10.78 39.24 34.11
N LYS A 112 9.61 39.01 34.71
CA LYS A 112 8.62 40.07 34.96
C LYS A 112 8.98 40.90 36.20
N GLU A 113 10.08 41.65 36.12
CA GLU A 113 10.63 42.45 37.23
C GLU A 113 9.91 43.79 37.42
N HIS A 114 9.22 44.30 36.40
CA HIS A 114 8.63 45.65 36.42
C HIS A 114 7.15 45.68 36.84
N ILE A 115 6.64 44.64 37.50
CA ILE A 115 5.24 44.61 37.95
C ILE A 115 5.07 45.57 39.13
N ARG A 116 4.11 46.48 39.08
CA ARG A 116 3.78 47.36 40.22
C ARG A 116 3.21 46.52 41.38
N GLU A 117 3.52 46.87 42.61
CA GLU A 117 3.03 46.14 43.79
C GLU A 117 1.50 46.02 43.82
N GLN A 118 0.78 47.10 43.54
CA GLN A 118 -0.68 47.10 43.41
C GLN A 118 -1.19 46.11 42.35
N ALA A 119 -0.42 45.87 41.29
CA ALA A 119 -0.78 44.90 40.26
C ALA A 119 -0.61 43.45 40.76
N LEU A 120 0.27 43.17 41.74
CA LEU A 120 0.38 41.85 42.39
C LEU A 120 -0.89 41.50 43.16
N GLN A 121 -1.58 42.51 43.70
CA GLN A 121 -2.86 42.31 44.37
C GLN A 121 -3.96 41.84 43.40
N ALA A 122 -3.82 42.03 42.09
CA ALA A 122 -4.79 41.54 41.11
C ALA A 122 -4.59 40.06 40.71
N PHE A 123 -3.53 39.40 41.19
CA PHE A 123 -3.28 37.99 40.86
C PHE A 123 -4.23 37.08 41.64
N HIS A 124 -4.69 36.01 40.98
CA HIS A 124 -5.58 35.00 41.59
C HIS A 124 -4.90 34.24 42.73
N HIS A 125 -3.63 33.86 42.56
CA HIS A 125 -2.84 33.24 43.61
C HIS A 125 -1.91 34.27 44.22
N ARG A 126 -2.29 34.75 45.41
CA ARG A 126 -1.51 35.72 46.19
C ARG A 126 -1.57 35.38 47.67
N ALA A 127 -0.49 35.70 48.37
CA ALA A 127 -0.42 35.63 49.82
C ALA A 127 0.42 36.81 50.31
N ALA A 128 0.07 37.34 51.48
CA ALA A 128 0.79 38.41 52.16
C ALA A 128 0.95 38.03 53.63
N GLY A 129 2.05 38.46 54.24
CA GLY A 129 2.33 38.22 55.64
C GLY A 129 3.63 38.88 56.07
N ASP A 130 3.77 39.05 57.37
CA ASP A 130 4.91 39.73 57.97
C ASP A 130 6.00 38.73 58.39
N LEU A 131 7.26 39.13 58.22
CA LEU A 131 8.42 38.37 58.66
C LEU A 131 9.18 39.21 59.69
N ALA A 132 9.44 38.65 60.87
CA ALA A 132 10.22 39.30 61.93
C ALA A 132 11.72 39.45 61.61
N GLN A 133 12.15 39.10 60.39
CA GLN A 133 13.54 39.07 59.95
C GLN A 133 13.87 40.28 59.07
N PRO A 134 15.11 40.81 59.14
CA PRO A 134 15.56 41.88 58.24
C PRO A 134 15.45 41.50 56.76
N LEU A 135 15.17 42.48 55.90
CA LEU A 135 14.96 42.28 54.44
C LEU A 135 16.08 41.46 53.78
N ALA A 136 17.35 41.72 54.13
CA ALA A 136 18.49 41.01 53.55
C ALA A 136 18.53 39.51 53.92
N GLN A 137 18.11 39.14 55.13
CA GLN A 137 18.03 37.74 55.56
C GLN A 137 16.85 37.03 54.88
N SER A 138 15.71 37.73 54.80
CA SER A 138 14.52 37.25 54.08
C SER A 138 14.80 37.04 52.58
N GLU A 139 15.53 37.96 51.93
CA GLU A 139 16.00 37.84 50.54
C GLU A 139 16.81 36.56 50.34
N SER A 140 17.85 36.34 51.17
CA SER A 140 18.71 35.16 51.05
C SER A 140 17.94 33.85 51.24
N ARG A 141 17.03 33.80 52.22
CA ARG A 141 16.20 32.62 52.50
C ARG A 141 15.28 32.29 51.33
N VAL A 142 14.62 33.29 50.73
CA VAL A 142 13.73 33.11 49.59
C VAL A 142 14.51 32.66 48.36
N LEU A 143 15.66 33.28 48.07
CA LEU A 143 16.52 32.89 46.96
C LEU A 143 17.03 31.45 47.09
N GLN A 144 17.44 31.03 48.29
CA GLN A 144 17.87 29.65 48.54
C GLN A 144 16.72 28.65 48.37
N ALA A 145 15.53 28.97 48.88
CA ALA A 145 14.35 28.10 48.73
C ALA A 145 13.96 27.91 47.26
N LEU A 146 13.94 29.00 46.49
CA LEU A 146 13.64 28.99 45.05
C LEU A 146 14.72 28.23 44.26
N ALA A 147 16.00 28.45 44.57
CA ALA A 147 17.11 27.75 43.93
C ALA A 147 17.05 26.23 44.18
N ARG A 148 16.76 25.80 45.42
CA ARG A 148 16.59 24.36 45.75
C ARG A 148 15.46 23.70 44.97
N GLN A 149 14.43 24.45 44.61
CA GLN A 149 13.31 23.99 43.81
C GLN A 149 13.52 24.18 42.29
N GLY A 150 14.70 24.62 41.86
CA GLY A 150 15.06 24.75 40.45
C GLY A 150 14.46 25.98 39.73
N TRP A 151 14.02 26.99 40.46
CA TRP A 151 13.51 28.23 39.86
C TRP A 151 14.64 29.09 39.31
N SER A 152 14.44 29.68 38.13
CA SER A 152 15.24 30.79 37.64
C SER A 152 14.78 32.07 38.32
N VAL A 153 15.70 32.82 38.93
CA VAL A 153 15.35 34.00 39.73
C VAL A 153 16.13 35.22 39.26
N LYS A 154 15.45 36.38 39.27
CA LYS A 154 16.07 37.70 39.18
C LYS A 154 15.48 38.64 40.21
N THR A 155 16.31 39.52 40.74
CA THR A 155 15.99 40.44 41.83
C THR A 155 16.09 41.89 41.36
N GLN A 156 15.10 42.70 41.70
CA GLN A 156 15.12 44.14 41.45
C GLN A 156 14.92 44.87 42.78
N ARG A 157 15.92 45.66 43.19
CA ARG A 157 15.78 46.59 44.32
C ARG A 157 15.05 47.85 43.84
N ARG A 158 14.11 48.33 44.65
CA ARG A 158 13.27 49.50 44.37
C ARG A 158 13.53 50.55 45.43
N GLU A 159 13.87 51.75 44.98
CA GLU A 159 14.01 52.92 45.84
C GLU A 159 12.64 53.47 46.24
N ALA A 160 12.59 54.20 47.35
CA ALA A 160 11.37 54.82 47.84
C ALA A 160 10.88 55.87 46.83
N HIS A 161 9.60 55.80 46.45
CA HIS A 161 8.95 56.76 45.56
C HIS A 161 7.85 57.49 46.34
N PRO A 162 7.44 58.73 45.99
CA PRO A 162 6.36 59.47 46.69
C PRO A 162 5.00 58.76 46.85
N ARG A 163 4.81 57.56 46.28
CA ARG A 163 3.58 56.75 46.35
C ARG A 163 3.84 55.28 46.73
N GLY A 164 5.05 54.94 47.21
CA GLY A 164 5.40 53.55 47.54
C GLY A 164 6.73 53.43 48.29
N GLU A 165 6.83 52.44 49.16
CA GLU A 165 8.00 52.21 50.01
C GLU A 165 9.16 51.58 49.22
N ALA A 166 10.38 51.73 49.75
CA ALA A 166 11.54 51.01 49.24
C ALA A 166 11.37 49.51 49.48
N GLY A 167 11.72 48.67 48.52
CA GLY A 167 11.47 47.24 48.62
C GLY A 167 12.27 46.40 47.64
N LEU A 168 12.11 45.08 47.73
CA LEU A 168 12.73 44.11 46.84
C LEU A 168 11.66 43.36 46.06
N MET A 169 11.77 43.37 44.73
CA MET A 169 10.98 42.48 43.88
C MET A 169 11.81 41.27 43.46
N ILE A 170 11.27 40.07 43.68
CA ILE A 170 11.86 38.82 43.22
C ILE A 170 10.98 38.24 42.12
N GLY A 171 11.49 38.21 40.88
CA GLY A 171 10.86 37.53 39.76
C GLY A 171 11.41 36.11 39.64
N ALA A 172 10.59 35.10 39.92
CA ALA A 172 10.96 33.69 39.81
C ALA A 172 10.17 32.98 38.71
N ARG A 173 10.80 32.08 37.97
CA ARG A 173 10.18 31.26 36.91
C ARG A 173 10.62 29.81 36.98
N LEU A 174 9.66 28.91 36.77
CA LEU A 174 9.88 27.48 36.58
C LEU A 174 9.16 27.01 35.29
N GLY A 175 9.66 25.96 34.64
CA GLY A 175 8.96 25.30 33.53
C GLY A 175 9.08 25.99 32.16
N ALA A 176 10.19 26.66 31.86
CA ALA A 176 10.39 27.28 30.55
C ALA A 176 10.31 26.29 29.37
N ALA A 177 10.79 25.06 29.60
CA ALA A 177 10.79 23.97 28.63
C ALA A 177 9.37 23.53 28.20
N ASN A 178 8.32 23.77 28.99
CA ASN A 178 6.95 23.35 28.65
C ASN A 178 6.47 23.94 27.30
N LYS A 179 7.01 25.10 26.91
CA LYS A 179 6.67 25.75 25.63
C LYS A 179 7.33 25.09 24.41
N LEU A 180 8.36 24.25 24.61
CA LEU A 180 8.93 23.43 23.54
C LEU A 180 7.93 22.41 23.01
N GLY A 181 7.05 21.87 23.87
CA GLY A 181 6.06 20.88 23.46
C GLY A 181 5.13 21.39 22.35
N TYR A 182 4.73 22.67 22.43
CA TYR A 182 3.95 23.30 21.37
C TYR A 182 4.68 23.31 20.03
N ILE A 183 5.94 23.77 20.02
CA ILE A 183 6.77 23.87 18.80
C ILE A 183 7.04 22.48 18.24
N ALA A 184 7.42 21.53 19.09
CA ALA A 184 7.72 20.16 18.71
C ALA A 184 6.50 19.47 18.08
N ALA A 185 5.33 19.55 18.70
CA ALA A 185 4.11 18.91 18.20
C ALA A 185 3.69 19.46 16.81
N HIS A 186 3.70 20.79 16.64
CA HIS A 186 3.32 21.39 15.37
C HIS A 186 4.37 21.11 14.29
N SER A 187 5.66 21.17 14.64
CA SER A 187 6.74 20.88 13.70
C SER A 187 6.72 19.42 13.27
N ALA A 188 6.37 18.49 14.17
CA ALA A 188 6.19 17.08 13.84
C ALA A 188 5.05 16.86 12.84
N ILE A 189 3.90 17.52 13.02
CA ILE A 189 2.80 17.45 12.04
C ILE A 189 3.27 17.94 10.67
N VAL A 190 3.90 19.11 10.60
CA VAL A 190 4.45 19.66 9.34
C VAL A 190 5.43 18.68 8.71
N LEU A 191 6.38 18.15 9.49
CA LEU A 191 7.40 17.22 9.01
C LEU A 191 6.78 15.92 8.47
N VAL A 192 5.83 15.32 9.18
CA VAL A 192 5.15 14.09 8.76
C VAL A 192 4.34 14.33 7.48
N CYS A 193 3.60 15.44 7.39
CA CYS A 193 2.84 15.78 6.19
C CYS A 193 3.75 16.03 4.99
N LEU A 194 4.88 16.74 5.17
CA LEU A 194 5.88 16.93 4.12
C LEU A 194 6.51 15.59 3.71
N GLY A 195 6.85 14.73 4.66
CA GLY A 195 7.37 13.39 4.39
C GLY A 195 6.41 12.56 3.54
N GLY A 196 5.11 12.54 3.88
CA GLY A 196 4.09 11.85 3.09
C GLY A 196 3.89 12.42 1.69
N LEU A 197 4.04 13.73 1.50
CA LEU A 197 4.01 14.37 0.19
C LEU A 197 5.23 13.99 -0.67
N PHE A 198 6.40 13.80 -0.05
CA PHE A 198 7.62 13.36 -0.72
C PHE A 198 7.60 11.85 -1.07
N ASP A 199 7.06 11.01 -0.18
CA ASP A 199 6.98 9.55 -0.40
C ASP A 199 5.92 9.17 -1.45
N GLY A 200 4.89 10.00 -1.63
CA GLY A 200 3.84 9.77 -2.63
C GLY A 200 4.23 10.16 -4.07
N ASP A 201 3.28 9.96 -5.00
CA ASP A 201 3.48 10.22 -6.44
C ASP A 201 3.63 11.72 -6.80
N LEU A 202 3.54 12.65 -5.84
CA LEU A 202 3.49 14.09 -6.13
C LEU A 202 4.77 14.59 -6.83
N ILE A 203 5.94 14.18 -6.35
CA ILE A 203 7.22 14.56 -6.95
C ILE A 203 7.34 14.00 -8.37
N ILE A 204 6.93 12.74 -8.56
CA ILE A 204 6.90 12.09 -9.86
C ILE A 204 5.96 12.84 -10.81
N LYS A 205 4.72 13.14 -10.38
CA LYS A 205 3.74 13.90 -11.18
C LYS A 205 4.23 15.30 -11.54
N ALA A 206 4.90 15.99 -10.60
CA ALA A 206 5.48 17.30 -10.85
C ALA A 206 6.62 17.24 -11.87
N GLN A 207 7.49 16.24 -11.79
CA GLN A 207 8.55 15.99 -12.77
C GLN A 207 7.98 15.62 -14.14
N MET A 208 6.96 14.75 -14.19
CA MET A 208 6.27 14.39 -15.42
C MET A 208 5.72 15.61 -16.14
N TRP A 209 5.06 16.51 -15.39
CA TRP A 209 4.55 17.76 -15.94
C TRP A 209 5.66 18.69 -16.40
N ALA A 210 6.73 18.85 -15.60
CA ALA A 210 7.82 19.78 -15.92
C ALA A 210 8.72 19.31 -17.07
N GLN A 211 8.84 17.99 -17.29
CA GLN A 211 9.75 17.37 -18.25
C GLN A 211 9.03 16.68 -19.42
N ASP A 212 7.69 16.79 -19.50
CA ASP A 212 6.86 16.11 -20.52
C ASP A 212 7.11 14.59 -20.60
N LEU A 213 7.24 13.95 -19.43
CA LEU A 213 7.42 12.50 -19.34
C LEU A 213 6.09 11.79 -19.55
N GLN A 214 6.13 10.69 -20.29
CA GLN A 214 4.94 9.94 -20.69
C GLN A 214 5.03 8.49 -20.21
N PRO A 215 4.11 8.05 -19.34
CA PRO A 215 4.03 6.65 -18.95
C PRO A 215 3.72 5.77 -20.16
N PHE A 216 4.33 4.60 -20.23
CA PHE A 216 4.08 3.62 -21.27
C PHE A 216 3.34 2.40 -20.70
N LYS A 217 2.58 1.70 -21.55
CA LYS A 217 1.76 0.53 -21.16
C LYS A 217 2.29 -0.72 -21.84
N GLY A 218 3.28 -1.36 -21.23
CA GLY A 218 3.96 -2.53 -21.81
C GLY A 218 4.68 -2.20 -23.13
N GLY A 219 5.46 -3.15 -23.63
CA GLY A 219 6.18 -2.99 -24.90
C GLY A 219 7.51 -2.23 -24.77
N VAL A 220 7.94 -1.60 -25.87
CA VAL A 220 9.25 -0.97 -26.01
C VAL A 220 9.31 0.31 -25.18
N GLU A 221 10.30 0.38 -24.30
CA GLU A 221 10.64 1.56 -23.53
C GLU A 221 10.81 2.79 -24.44
N THR A 222 10.27 3.93 -24.01
CA THR A 222 10.49 5.21 -24.68
C THR A 222 11.45 6.06 -23.84
N GLU A 223 12.24 6.94 -24.47
CA GLU A 223 13.12 7.86 -23.74
C GLU A 223 12.33 8.76 -22.77
N LYS A 224 11.10 9.13 -23.14
CA LYS A 224 10.17 9.90 -22.29
C LYS A 224 9.53 9.08 -21.16
N GLY A 225 9.72 7.76 -21.17
CA GLY A 225 9.27 6.85 -20.12
C GLY A 225 10.28 6.69 -18.98
N ARG A 226 11.44 7.36 -19.05
CA ARG A 226 12.56 7.21 -18.11
C ARG A 226 12.78 8.47 -17.29
N LEU A 227 12.82 8.31 -15.97
CA LEU A 227 13.17 9.37 -15.02
C LEU A 227 14.69 9.57 -14.94
N SER A 228 15.10 10.75 -14.47
CA SER A 228 16.50 10.98 -14.14
C SER A 228 16.95 10.03 -13.00
N PRO A 229 18.19 9.52 -13.02
CA PRO A 229 18.77 8.84 -11.86
C PRO A 229 18.81 9.71 -10.60
N THR A 230 18.86 11.05 -10.76
CA THR A 230 18.89 12.02 -9.66
C THR A 230 17.48 12.43 -9.21
N ASN A 231 16.64 11.45 -8.89
CA ASN A 231 15.29 11.69 -8.41
C ASN A 231 15.27 11.80 -6.87
N PRO A 232 14.81 12.92 -6.27
CA PRO A 232 14.87 13.12 -4.82
C PRO A 232 13.97 12.18 -4.01
N ALA A 233 12.90 11.66 -4.61
CA ALA A 233 12.04 10.67 -3.95
C ALA A 233 11.27 9.82 -4.97
N TYR A 234 11.22 8.52 -4.72
CA TYR A 234 10.45 7.58 -5.50
C TYR A 234 10.19 6.30 -4.70
N ARG A 235 9.11 5.61 -5.07
CA ARG A 235 8.87 4.21 -4.72
C ARG A 235 8.70 3.42 -6.00
N ALA A 236 9.61 2.47 -6.20
CA ALA A 236 9.66 1.66 -7.41
C ALA A 236 9.78 0.17 -7.05
N GLN A 237 9.43 -0.70 -7.99
CA GLN A 237 9.59 -2.15 -7.89
C GLN A 237 10.67 -2.58 -8.87
N LEU A 238 11.57 -3.46 -8.43
CA LEU A 238 12.62 -4.01 -9.28
C LEU A 238 12.43 -5.53 -9.36
N PHE A 239 12.20 -6.04 -10.57
CA PHE A 239 12.12 -7.48 -10.81
C PHE A 239 13.50 -8.00 -11.21
N VAL A 240 14.08 -8.87 -10.40
CA VAL A 240 15.42 -9.44 -10.62
C VAL A 240 15.32 -10.96 -10.62
N PRO A 241 15.36 -11.62 -11.79
CA PRO A 241 15.50 -13.07 -11.85
C PRO A 241 16.78 -13.57 -11.16
N GLU A 242 16.76 -14.77 -10.61
CA GLU A 242 17.97 -15.40 -10.07
C GLU A 242 19.03 -15.55 -11.18
N GLY A 243 20.27 -15.17 -10.87
CA GLY A 243 21.39 -15.13 -11.82
C GLY A 243 21.37 -13.94 -12.77
N ALA A 244 20.34 -13.09 -12.75
CA ALA A 244 20.25 -11.89 -13.58
C ALA A 244 20.64 -10.62 -12.80
N ARG A 245 20.92 -9.56 -13.56
CA ARG A 245 21.33 -8.23 -13.09
C ARG A 245 20.47 -7.17 -13.75
N THR A 246 20.01 -6.18 -12.98
CA THR A 246 19.25 -5.03 -13.52
C THR A 246 19.45 -3.78 -12.67
N ASN A 247 19.26 -2.61 -13.29
CA ASN A 247 19.22 -1.30 -12.66
C ASN A 247 17.94 -0.52 -12.95
N ALA A 248 16.98 -1.11 -13.67
CA ALA A 248 15.79 -0.40 -14.14
C ALA A 248 14.59 -0.71 -13.24
N ALA A 249 14.35 0.14 -12.24
CA ALA A 249 13.19 -0.01 -11.36
C ALA A 249 11.93 0.57 -12.02
N VAL A 250 10.77 -0.01 -11.75
CA VAL A 250 9.47 0.34 -12.36
C VAL A 250 8.60 1.08 -11.35
N ILE A 251 8.08 2.24 -11.74
CA ILE A 251 7.06 3.00 -10.99
C ILE A 251 5.71 2.79 -11.68
N ASN A 252 4.75 2.23 -10.93
CA ASN A 252 3.40 1.95 -11.42
C ASN A 252 2.47 3.15 -11.15
N LEU A 253 2.00 3.80 -12.23
CA LEU A 253 1.07 4.93 -12.20
C LEU A 253 -0.30 4.52 -12.76
N GLU A 254 -1.31 5.38 -12.62
CA GLU A 254 -2.65 5.10 -13.20
C GLU A 254 -2.64 5.03 -14.73
N GLN A 255 -1.86 5.89 -15.40
CA GLN A 255 -1.80 5.92 -16.86
C GLN A 255 -0.78 4.95 -17.48
N GLY A 256 -0.01 4.21 -16.69
CA GLY A 256 1.03 3.31 -17.18
C GLY A 256 2.21 3.21 -16.22
N MET A 257 3.40 2.96 -16.75
CA MET A 257 4.62 2.82 -15.95
C MET A 257 5.69 3.81 -16.38
N LEU A 258 6.54 4.20 -15.44
CA LEU A 258 7.80 4.90 -15.69
C LEU A 258 8.96 4.07 -15.19
N LEU A 259 10.12 4.22 -15.80
CA LEU A 259 11.36 3.59 -15.37
C LEU A 259 12.20 4.58 -14.56
N GLN A 260 12.66 4.14 -13.41
CA GLN A 260 13.61 4.81 -12.54
C GLN A 260 14.94 4.05 -12.64
N PRO A 261 15.93 4.57 -13.39
CA PRO A 261 17.26 4.01 -13.40
C PRO A 261 17.92 4.18 -12.03
N LEU A 262 18.61 3.14 -11.58
CA LEU A 262 19.47 3.15 -10.41
C LEU A 262 20.92 3.48 -10.82
N PRO A 263 21.69 4.17 -9.96
CA PRO A 263 23.10 4.47 -10.25
C PRO A 263 24.04 3.25 -10.08
N PHE A 264 23.48 2.09 -9.76
CA PHE A 264 24.15 0.81 -9.58
C PHE A 264 23.21 -0.30 -10.06
N ASP A 265 23.77 -1.47 -10.33
CA ASP A 265 22.98 -2.64 -10.65
C ASP A 265 22.82 -3.56 -9.44
N ILE A 266 21.67 -4.23 -9.38
CA ILE A 266 21.39 -5.27 -8.40
C ILE A 266 21.36 -6.60 -9.15
N GLU A 267 22.20 -7.53 -8.71
CA GLU A 267 22.18 -8.92 -9.14
C GLU A 267 21.55 -9.78 -8.05
N LEU A 268 20.60 -10.66 -8.39
CA LEU A 268 20.07 -11.65 -7.45
C LEU A 268 20.87 -12.94 -7.61
N LYS A 269 21.62 -13.33 -6.58
CA LYS A 269 22.34 -14.62 -6.59
C LYS A 269 21.43 -15.78 -6.25
N LYS A 270 20.57 -15.59 -5.25
CA LYS A 270 19.67 -16.63 -4.75
C LYS A 270 18.55 -16.02 -3.93
N PHE A 271 17.35 -16.55 -4.10
CA PHE A 271 16.24 -16.37 -3.19
C PHE A 271 16.05 -17.63 -2.35
N SER A 272 15.73 -17.46 -1.07
CA SER A 272 15.52 -18.56 -0.14
C SER A 272 14.29 -18.33 0.71
N VAL A 273 13.55 -19.41 0.93
CA VAL A 273 12.39 -19.45 1.83
C VAL A 273 12.62 -20.53 2.86
N ASP A 274 12.70 -20.13 4.13
CA ASP A 274 12.74 -21.07 5.25
C ASP A 274 11.31 -21.31 5.73
N TYR A 275 10.95 -22.55 6.05
CA TYR A 275 9.64 -22.91 6.57
C TYR A 275 9.74 -23.49 7.99
N TYR A 276 8.71 -23.28 8.80
CA TYR A 276 8.52 -24.05 10.02
C TYR A 276 8.12 -25.50 9.69
N ALA A 277 8.23 -26.40 10.67
CA ALA A 277 7.77 -27.79 10.51
C ALA A 277 6.27 -27.91 10.17
N THR A 278 5.49 -26.88 10.48
CA THR A 278 4.06 -26.75 10.12
C THR A 278 3.83 -26.40 8.65
N GLY A 279 4.87 -26.14 7.86
CA GLY A 279 4.77 -25.67 6.47
C GLY A 279 4.53 -24.17 6.32
N MET A 280 4.46 -23.41 7.42
CA MET A 280 4.33 -21.95 7.37
C MET A 280 5.68 -21.30 7.03
N PRO A 281 5.73 -20.31 6.10
CA PRO A 281 6.95 -19.55 5.84
C PRO A 281 7.45 -18.84 7.10
N LYS A 282 8.75 -18.96 7.37
CA LYS A 282 9.48 -18.35 8.48
C LYS A 282 10.31 -17.14 8.03
N ARG A 283 10.97 -17.26 6.88
CA ARG A 283 11.93 -16.26 6.38
C ARG A 283 11.89 -16.24 4.87
N PHE A 284 11.91 -15.05 4.30
CA PHE A 284 12.13 -14.79 2.88
C PHE A 284 13.38 -13.92 2.78
N ALA A 285 14.41 -14.43 2.11
CA ALA A 285 15.70 -13.76 2.02
C ALA A 285 16.23 -13.80 0.58
N SER A 286 16.69 -12.65 0.11
CA SER A 286 17.32 -12.48 -1.20
C SER A 286 18.79 -12.14 -1.00
N ASP A 287 19.68 -13.04 -1.42
CA ASP A 287 21.11 -12.79 -1.48
C ASP A 287 21.42 -12.04 -2.76
N ILE A 288 21.78 -10.77 -2.62
CA ILE A 288 22.03 -9.85 -3.73
C ILE A 288 23.49 -9.43 -3.77
N VAL A 289 23.97 -9.05 -4.95
CA VAL A 289 25.24 -8.35 -5.12
C VAL A 289 24.96 -7.01 -5.79
N ILE A 290 25.37 -5.93 -5.13
CA ILE A 290 25.29 -4.58 -5.68
C ILE A 290 26.57 -4.28 -6.45
N HIS A 291 26.43 -3.99 -7.74
CA HIS A 291 27.52 -3.63 -8.63
C HIS A 291 27.48 -2.14 -8.90
N ASP A 292 28.33 -1.39 -8.20
CA ASP A 292 28.44 0.05 -8.35
C ASP A 292 29.60 0.40 -9.29
N PRO A 293 29.39 1.10 -10.42
CA PRO A 293 30.46 1.51 -11.31
C PRO A 293 31.56 2.33 -10.63
N ARG A 294 31.25 3.01 -9.50
CA ARG A 294 32.18 3.82 -8.72
C ARG A 294 33.05 2.98 -7.77
N LYS A 295 32.66 1.73 -7.48
CA LYS A 295 33.36 0.85 -6.53
C LYS A 295 33.60 -0.53 -7.16
N PRO A 296 34.86 -0.89 -7.47
CA PRO A 296 35.15 -2.22 -8.03
C PRO A 296 34.88 -3.32 -7.00
N GLY A 297 34.45 -4.50 -7.49
CA GLY A 297 34.42 -5.74 -6.71
C GLY A 297 33.03 -6.32 -6.40
N GLY A 298 31.95 -5.55 -6.53
CA GLY A 298 30.60 -5.99 -6.17
C GLY A 298 30.45 -6.23 -4.65
N GLN A 299 29.37 -5.72 -4.05
CA GLN A 299 29.17 -5.84 -2.61
C GLN A 299 28.01 -6.79 -2.31
N PRO A 300 28.24 -7.91 -1.61
CA PRO A 300 27.17 -8.84 -1.26
C PRO A 300 26.33 -8.30 -0.10
N PHE A 301 25.02 -8.47 -0.19
CA PHE A 301 24.06 -8.18 0.86
C PHE A 301 22.96 -9.23 0.90
N THR A 302 22.33 -9.40 2.06
CA THR A 302 21.11 -10.20 2.19
C THR A 302 19.97 -9.25 2.56
N VAL A 303 18.91 -9.24 1.74
CA VAL A 303 17.70 -8.46 2.00
C VAL A 303 16.63 -9.42 2.53
N GLU A 304 16.06 -9.11 3.69
CA GLU A 304 15.01 -9.92 4.30
C GLU A 304 13.77 -9.09 4.63
N VAL A 305 12.64 -9.77 4.83
CA VAL A 305 11.42 -9.11 5.32
C VAL A 305 11.72 -8.36 6.62
N ASN A 306 11.32 -7.09 6.69
CA ASN A 306 11.60 -6.16 7.79
C ASN A 306 13.08 -5.83 8.04
N HIS A 307 14.02 -6.34 7.22
CA HIS A 307 15.45 -6.05 7.32
C HIS A 307 15.95 -5.54 5.97
N PRO A 308 15.65 -4.26 5.64
CA PRO A 308 16.05 -3.68 4.36
C PRO A 308 17.55 -3.38 4.32
N VAL A 309 18.09 -3.30 3.11
CA VAL A 309 19.46 -2.87 2.83
C VAL A 309 19.44 -1.44 2.32
N VAL A 310 20.30 -0.58 2.85
CA VAL A 310 20.45 0.80 2.38
C VAL A 310 21.77 0.93 1.62
N TYR A 311 21.69 1.34 0.36
CA TYR A 311 22.86 1.58 -0.49
C TYR A 311 22.70 2.88 -1.28
N ASP A 312 23.66 3.80 -1.16
CA ASP A 312 23.67 5.11 -1.86
C ASP A 312 22.36 5.91 -1.76
N GLY A 313 21.75 5.92 -0.56
CA GLY A 313 20.49 6.61 -0.30
C GLY A 313 19.23 5.86 -0.76
N VAL A 314 19.37 4.72 -1.43
CA VAL A 314 18.27 3.84 -1.85
C VAL A 314 18.06 2.76 -0.79
N THR A 315 16.83 2.60 -0.31
CA THR A 315 16.46 1.53 0.62
C THR A 315 15.76 0.40 -0.14
N ILE A 316 16.36 -0.79 -0.10
CA ILE A 316 15.93 -1.97 -0.85
C ILE A 316 15.18 -2.89 0.12
N PHE A 317 13.93 -3.20 -0.21
CA PHE A 317 13.06 -4.07 0.57
C PHE A 317 12.76 -5.34 -0.21
N GLN A 318 12.68 -6.48 0.49
CA GLN A 318 12.03 -7.67 -0.05
C GLN A 318 10.52 -7.47 0.06
N SER A 319 9.85 -7.25 -1.08
CA SER A 319 8.40 -6.98 -1.14
C SER A 319 7.58 -8.12 -1.71
N SER A 320 8.15 -8.89 -2.62
CA SER A 320 7.49 -9.99 -3.32
C SER A 320 8.52 -11.00 -3.82
N PHE A 321 8.03 -12.17 -4.23
CA PHE A 321 8.80 -13.18 -4.94
C PHE A 321 7.89 -13.84 -5.96
N GLU A 322 8.45 -14.21 -7.10
CA GLU A 322 7.81 -14.97 -8.15
C GLU A 322 8.85 -15.94 -8.72
N ASP A 323 8.40 -16.90 -9.51
CA ASP A 323 9.32 -17.77 -10.22
C ASP A 323 10.04 -16.96 -11.31
N GLY A 324 11.37 -16.91 -11.22
CA GLY A 324 12.23 -16.09 -12.06
C GLY A 324 12.72 -16.77 -13.34
N GLY A 325 12.17 -17.92 -13.74
CA GLY A 325 12.62 -18.61 -14.95
C GLY A 325 12.86 -20.11 -14.80
N SER A 326 12.08 -20.81 -13.97
CA SER A 326 12.11 -22.26 -13.94
C SER A 326 11.75 -22.85 -15.30
N SER A 327 12.48 -23.90 -15.70
CA SER A 327 12.11 -24.71 -16.87
C SER A 327 10.95 -25.62 -16.51
N VAL A 328 9.90 -25.60 -17.31
CA VAL A 328 8.71 -26.45 -17.16
C VAL A 328 8.52 -27.31 -18.40
N ARG A 329 8.04 -28.54 -18.19
CA ARG A 329 7.62 -29.44 -19.26
C ARG A 329 6.12 -29.68 -19.14
N LEU A 330 5.37 -29.27 -20.15
CA LEU A 330 3.92 -29.26 -20.14
C LEU A 330 3.38 -30.32 -21.08
N LYS A 331 2.39 -31.06 -20.58
CA LYS A 331 1.71 -32.15 -21.28
C LYS A 331 0.22 -31.78 -21.38
N PRO A 332 -0.41 -31.93 -22.55
CA PRO A 332 -1.79 -31.53 -22.74
C PRO A 332 -2.74 -32.57 -22.13
N LEU A 333 -3.89 -32.10 -21.65
CA LEU A 333 -5.04 -32.94 -21.31
C LEU A 333 -6.12 -32.70 -22.37
N LEU A 334 -6.26 -33.64 -23.30
CA LEU A 334 -7.18 -33.52 -24.43
C LEU A 334 -8.60 -33.94 -24.02
N LEU A 335 -9.49 -32.95 -23.93
CA LEU A 335 -10.88 -33.14 -23.47
C LEU A 335 -11.85 -33.53 -24.60
N ASP A 336 -11.45 -33.29 -25.84
CA ASP A 336 -12.23 -33.46 -27.07
C ASP A 336 -11.75 -34.66 -27.92
N ALA A 337 -10.69 -35.34 -27.49
CA ALA A 337 -10.16 -36.53 -28.15
C ALA A 337 -10.98 -37.80 -27.82
N SER A 338 -10.98 -38.77 -28.73
CA SER A 338 -11.30 -40.18 -28.41
C SER A 338 -10.10 -40.86 -27.73
N PRO A 339 -10.27 -42.02 -27.08
CA PRO A 339 -9.16 -42.72 -26.42
C PRO A 339 -7.99 -43.07 -27.36
N ALA A 340 -8.30 -43.46 -28.60
CA ALA A 340 -7.28 -43.76 -29.61
C ALA A 340 -6.47 -42.50 -29.97
N GLN A 341 -7.15 -41.38 -30.19
CA GLN A 341 -6.51 -40.09 -30.51
C GLN A 341 -5.68 -39.56 -29.35
N ALA A 342 -6.17 -39.75 -28.11
CA ALA A 342 -5.44 -39.35 -26.92
C ALA A 342 -4.13 -40.12 -26.77
N GLN A 343 -4.06 -41.41 -27.12
CA GLN A 343 -2.80 -42.16 -27.03
C GLN A 343 -1.72 -41.64 -28.00
N ASP A 344 -2.11 -41.25 -29.22
CA ASP A 344 -1.19 -40.78 -30.25
C ASP A 344 -0.71 -39.33 -30.02
N GLU A 345 -1.58 -38.44 -29.52
CA GLU A 345 -1.29 -37.00 -29.40
C GLU A 345 -0.64 -36.61 -28.05
N VAL A 346 -0.85 -37.41 -27.00
CA VAL A 346 -0.41 -37.12 -25.63
C VAL A 346 1.10 -37.36 -25.40
N ALA A 347 1.81 -37.91 -26.39
CA ALA A 347 3.26 -38.16 -26.30
C ALA A 347 4.12 -36.89 -26.44
N ALA A 348 3.63 -35.84 -27.11
CA ALA A 348 4.38 -34.59 -27.25
C ALA A 348 4.25 -33.75 -25.97
N SER A 349 5.37 -33.36 -25.38
CA SER A 349 5.42 -32.33 -24.34
C SER A 349 6.08 -31.07 -24.88
N VAL A 350 5.65 -29.91 -24.42
CA VAL A 350 6.30 -28.63 -24.74
C VAL A 350 7.16 -28.22 -23.55
N GLU A 351 8.44 -27.94 -23.81
CA GLU A 351 9.31 -27.30 -22.84
C GLU A 351 9.16 -25.78 -22.95
N SER A 352 9.08 -25.12 -21.80
CA SER A 352 8.96 -23.67 -21.70
C SER A 352 9.70 -23.18 -20.46
N THR A 353 9.91 -21.88 -20.38
CA THR A 353 10.52 -21.23 -19.22
C THR A 353 9.52 -20.22 -18.67
N VAL A 354 9.32 -20.21 -17.35
CA VAL A 354 8.41 -19.25 -16.71
C VAL A 354 8.88 -17.82 -16.95
N GLY A 355 7.99 -16.93 -17.37
CA GLY A 355 8.33 -15.57 -17.78
C GLY A 355 9.11 -15.49 -19.11
N GLY A 356 9.33 -16.63 -19.78
CA GLY A 356 9.99 -16.70 -21.08
C GLY A 356 9.08 -16.32 -22.25
N GLY A 357 9.65 -16.34 -23.46
CA GLY A 357 8.92 -16.03 -24.69
C GLY A 357 7.88 -17.11 -25.05
N ALA A 358 6.88 -16.70 -25.84
CA ALA A 358 5.82 -17.58 -26.33
C ALA A 358 6.39 -18.73 -27.19
N GLN A 359 5.88 -19.94 -26.96
CA GLN A 359 6.27 -21.17 -27.65
C GLN A 359 5.15 -21.64 -28.57
N ASP A 360 5.47 -21.97 -29.82
CA ASP A 360 4.47 -22.52 -30.73
C ASP A 360 4.00 -23.90 -30.25
N LEU A 361 2.69 -24.10 -30.20
CA LEU A 361 2.12 -25.39 -29.82
C LEU A 361 2.12 -26.35 -31.02
N PRO A 362 2.36 -27.66 -30.80
CA PRO A 362 2.25 -28.67 -31.84
C PRO A 362 0.89 -28.62 -32.54
N GLY A 363 0.88 -28.73 -33.87
CA GLY A 363 -0.34 -28.69 -34.70
C GLY A 363 -1.45 -29.60 -34.20
N ALA A 364 -1.09 -30.81 -33.75
CA ALA A 364 -2.04 -31.78 -33.21
C ALA A 364 -2.84 -31.27 -32.01
N TRP A 365 -2.29 -30.38 -31.18
CA TRP A 365 -2.97 -29.89 -29.98
C TRP A 365 -4.11 -28.92 -30.29
N TRP A 366 -4.05 -28.27 -31.45
CA TRP A 366 -5.04 -27.27 -31.86
C TRP A 366 -5.75 -27.60 -33.16
N ALA A 367 -5.46 -28.74 -33.78
CA ALA A 367 -6.09 -29.19 -35.03
C ALA A 367 -7.64 -29.24 -34.94
N ARG A 368 -8.18 -29.48 -33.74
CA ARG A 368 -9.63 -29.50 -33.44
C ARG A 368 -10.17 -28.15 -32.94
N SER A 369 -9.30 -27.18 -32.69
CA SER A 369 -9.68 -25.86 -32.19
C SER A 369 -10.09 -24.95 -33.35
N ALA A 370 -11.23 -24.28 -33.20
CA ALA A 370 -11.64 -23.21 -34.12
C ALA A 370 -10.70 -21.99 -34.07
N ALA A 371 -9.85 -21.87 -33.05
CA ALA A 371 -8.89 -20.77 -32.89
C ALA A 371 -7.63 -20.92 -33.76
N GLY A 372 -7.41 -22.09 -34.39
CA GLY A 372 -6.24 -22.34 -35.23
C GLY A 372 -4.93 -22.40 -34.44
N ALA A 373 -3.83 -21.96 -35.07
CA ALA A 373 -2.50 -21.98 -34.48
C ALA A 373 -2.44 -21.16 -33.18
N MET A 374 -1.85 -21.75 -32.14
CA MET A 374 -1.75 -21.15 -30.83
C MET A 374 -0.31 -21.15 -30.31
N GLN A 375 0.02 -20.12 -29.54
CA GLN A 375 1.27 -20.00 -28.80
C GLN A 375 1.02 -20.08 -27.30
N LEU A 376 1.95 -20.70 -26.58
CA LEU A 376 1.95 -20.87 -25.14
C LEU A 376 2.98 -19.95 -24.49
N GLU A 377 2.53 -19.11 -23.57
CA GLU A 377 3.38 -18.25 -22.75
C GLU A 377 3.18 -18.64 -21.28
N VAL A 378 4.18 -19.25 -20.64
CA VAL A 378 4.08 -19.60 -19.22
C VAL A 378 4.41 -18.37 -18.39
N SER A 379 3.43 -17.86 -17.66
CA SER A 379 3.56 -16.59 -16.94
C SER A 379 4.01 -16.77 -15.49
N ASN A 380 3.61 -17.85 -14.81
CA ASN A 380 3.97 -18.05 -13.41
C ASN A 380 3.97 -19.54 -13.01
N LEU A 381 4.83 -19.89 -12.07
CA LEU A 381 4.84 -21.17 -11.37
C LEU A 381 4.86 -20.91 -9.87
N ARG A 382 3.92 -21.51 -9.14
CA ARG A 382 3.91 -21.50 -7.68
C ARG A 382 3.98 -22.92 -7.18
N VAL A 383 5.09 -23.28 -6.55
CA VAL A 383 5.28 -24.65 -6.01
C VAL A 383 4.42 -24.89 -4.77
N ILE A 384 4.09 -23.83 -4.03
CA ILE A 384 3.29 -23.87 -2.80
C ILE A 384 2.22 -22.77 -2.88
N ASN A 385 0.96 -23.13 -2.64
CA ASN A 385 -0.15 -22.18 -2.55
C ASN A 385 -0.86 -22.38 -1.22
N VAL A 386 -0.70 -21.44 -0.29
CA VAL A 386 -1.35 -21.49 1.04
C VAL A 386 -2.58 -20.61 1.01
N GLU A 387 -3.76 -21.23 1.00
CA GLU A 387 -5.05 -20.54 0.88
C GLU A 387 -5.90 -20.73 2.13
N ASP A 388 -6.77 -19.75 2.42
CA ASP A 388 -7.76 -19.86 3.48
C ASP A 388 -9.04 -20.53 2.97
N LEU A 389 -9.24 -21.81 3.32
CA LEU A 389 -10.41 -22.58 2.89
C LEU A 389 -11.60 -22.45 3.84
N ALA A 390 -11.50 -21.65 4.91
CA ALA A 390 -12.55 -21.56 5.93
C ALA A 390 -13.88 -21.00 5.39
N GLN A 391 -13.85 -20.14 4.37
CA GLN A 391 -15.05 -19.54 3.79
C GLN A 391 -15.65 -20.42 2.69
N ALA A 392 -14.82 -21.02 1.83
CA ALA A 392 -15.25 -21.97 0.79
C ALA A 392 -15.99 -23.20 1.36
N GLN A 393 -15.68 -23.60 2.61
CA GLN A 393 -16.40 -24.66 3.32
C GLN A 393 -17.72 -24.19 3.97
N LYS A 394 -17.84 -22.93 4.39
CA LYS A 394 -19.03 -22.39 5.06
C LYS A 394 -20.20 -22.19 4.10
N ASP A 395 -19.93 -21.71 2.88
CA ASP A 395 -20.97 -21.46 1.88
C ASP A 395 -21.67 -22.77 1.44
N GLY A 396 -20.96 -23.90 1.48
CA GLY A 396 -21.52 -25.23 1.19
C GLY A 396 -22.41 -25.81 2.31
N ALA A 397 -22.24 -25.36 3.56
CA ALA A 397 -23.07 -25.82 4.67
C ALA A 397 -24.43 -25.10 4.73
N ALA A 398 -24.49 -23.85 4.26
CA ALA A 398 -25.73 -23.08 4.15
C ALA A 398 -26.64 -23.60 3.03
N SER A 399 -26.09 -24.04 1.89
CA SER A 399 -26.89 -24.64 0.80
C SER A 399 -27.48 -26.01 1.14
N ALA A 400 -26.99 -26.69 2.18
CA ALA A 400 -27.53 -27.96 2.66
C ALA A 400 -28.66 -27.80 3.70
N ARG A 401 -28.91 -26.58 4.18
CA ARG A 401 -29.96 -26.26 5.17
C ARG A 401 -30.74 -25.01 4.76
N GLY A 402 -31.67 -25.17 3.80
CA GLY A 402 -32.65 -24.12 3.51
C GLY A 402 -33.10 -24.11 2.05
N ALA A 403 -33.93 -25.07 1.65
CA ALA A 403 -34.81 -24.89 0.50
C ALA A 403 -36.05 -24.10 0.97
N GLY A 404 -35.99 -22.78 0.88
CA GLY A 404 -37.08 -21.87 1.23
C GLY A 404 -36.90 -20.53 0.52
N GLU A 405 -37.72 -20.34 -0.52
CA GLU A 405 -38.07 -19.16 -1.34
C GLU A 405 -37.30 -17.83 -1.26
N ALA A 406 -37.12 -17.29 -2.49
CA ALA A 406 -36.91 -15.90 -2.90
C ALA A 406 -35.49 -15.31 -2.77
N ASP A 407 -34.65 -15.46 -3.81
CA ASP A 407 -34.51 -14.45 -4.87
C ASP A 407 -33.66 -14.98 -6.04
N ALA A 408 -34.04 -14.65 -7.27
CA ALA A 408 -33.46 -15.22 -8.48
C ALA A 408 -32.20 -14.45 -8.92
N ARG A 409 -31.02 -15.09 -8.76
CA ARG A 409 -29.83 -15.12 -9.67
C ARG A 409 -28.58 -15.54 -8.89
N THR A 410 -28.52 -16.80 -8.49
CA THR A 410 -27.27 -17.45 -8.08
C THR A 410 -27.11 -18.68 -8.94
N ASP A 411 -26.18 -18.62 -9.89
CA ASP A 411 -25.75 -19.75 -10.71
C ASP A 411 -25.37 -20.92 -9.78
N THR A 412 -26.10 -22.03 -9.87
CA THR A 412 -25.86 -23.24 -9.07
C THR A 412 -24.55 -23.95 -9.41
N ARG A 413 -23.80 -23.48 -10.40
CA ARG A 413 -22.42 -23.90 -10.69
C ARG A 413 -21.36 -23.05 -9.98
N GLY A 414 -21.76 -21.88 -9.48
CA GLY A 414 -20.88 -20.89 -8.87
C GLY A 414 -20.82 -20.99 -7.36
N VAL A 415 -20.02 -21.92 -6.82
CA VAL A 415 -19.26 -21.57 -5.60
C VAL A 415 -18.31 -20.49 -6.08
N ASN A 416 -18.54 -19.25 -5.65
CA ASN A 416 -17.81 -18.08 -6.12
C ASN A 416 -16.38 -18.11 -5.55
N LEU A 417 -15.51 -18.89 -6.19
CA LEU A 417 -14.08 -19.03 -5.86
C LEU A 417 -13.27 -17.76 -6.17
N ALA A 418 -13.92 -16.67 -6.58
CA ALA A 418 -13.30 -15.35 -6.70
C ALA A 418 -12.63 -14.90 -5.39
N GLU A 419 -13.10 -15.39 -4.24
CA GLU A 419 -12.46 -15.15 -2.93
C GLU A 419 -11.14 -15.93 -2.75
N LEU A 420 -10.94 -17.07 -3.43
CA LEU A 420 -9.66 -17.81 -3.39
C LEU A 420 -8.54 -16.98 -4.05
N SER A 421 -8.85 -16.24 -5.12
CA SER A 421 -7.90 -15.33 -5.77
C SER A 421 -7.64 -14.03 -5.00
N LYS A 422 -8.50 -13.64 -4.06
CA LYS A 422 -8.36 -12.40 -3.29
C LYS A 422 -7.33 -12.48 -2.16
N HIS A 423 -6.80 -13.68 -1.89
CA HIS A 423 -5.82 -13.93 -0.83
C HIS A 423 -4.36 -14.02 -1.30
N LEU A 424 -4.08 -13.61 -2.54
CA LEU A 424 -2.72 -13.41 -3.02
C LEU A 424 -2.06 -12.22 -2.30
N GLY A 425 -1.48 -12.48 -1.12
CA GLY A 425 -0.42 -11.65 -0.53
C GLY A 425 -0.81 -10.54 0.44
N SER A 426 -2.07 -10.34 0.82
CA SER A 426 -2.40 -9.33 1.84
C SER A 426 -2.39 -9.93 3.25
N GLY A 427 -1.40 -9.54 4.07
CA GLY A 427 -1.29 -9.86 5.50
C GLY A 427 -2.39 -9.28 6.40
N ALA A 428 -3.58 -9.02 5.87
CA ALA A 428 -4.72 -8.52 6.63
C ALA A 428 -5.42 -9.67 7.39
N LYS A 429 -5.70 -9.42 8.67
CA LYS A 429 -6.51 -10.32 9.51
C LYS A 429 -7.98 -10.17 9.12
N SER A 430 -8.54 -11.14 8.38
CA SER A 430 -9.99 -11.34 8.37
C SER A 430 -10.46 -11.80 9.76
N PRO A 431 -11.60 -11.33 10.26
CA PRO A 431 -12.18 -11.83 11.51
C PRO A 431 -12.82 -13.20 11.25
N GLY A 432 -12.06 -14.26 11.52
CA GLY A 432 -12.49 -15.66 11.46
C GLY A 432 -11.32 -16.62 11.68
N ASP A 433 -11.60 -17.84 12.15
CA ASP A 433 -10.61 -18.92 12.22
C ASP A 433 -10.13 -19.25 10.81
N LYS A 434 -8.95 -18.73 10.44
CA LYS A 434 -8.30 -19.01 9.16
C LYS A 434 -7.88 -20.48 9.13
N GLN A 435 -8.34 -21.23 8.13
CA GLN A 435 -7.82 -22.56 7.85
C GLN A 435 -6.90 -22.45 6.64
N LEU A 436 -5.66 -22.06 6.93
CA LEU A 436 -4.59 -21.99 5.94
C LEU A 436 -4.17 -23.41 5.55
N VAL A 437 -4.45 -23.78 4.30
CA VAL A 437 -4.13 -25.10 3.76
C VAL A 437 -3.29 -24.92 2.50
N ASN A 438 -2.19 -25.67 2.40
CA ASN A 438 -1.45 -25.76 1.15
C ASN A 438 -2.27 -26.57 0.14
N ILE A 439 -2.74 -25.93 -0.92
CA ILE A 439 -3.52 -26.55 -2.00
C ILE A 439 -2.65 -27.05 -3.17
N GLY A 440 -1.34 -27.15 -2.94
CA GLY A 440 -0.36 -27.73 -3.87
C GLY A 440 0.11 -26.77 -4.95
N PRO A 441 0.93 -27.25 -5.91
CA PRO A 441 1.50 -26.40 -6.95
C PRO A 441 0.46 -25.87 -7.92
N SER A 442 0.69 -24.68 -8.47
CA SER A 442 -0.12 -24.11 -9.56
C SER A 442 0.77 -23.55 -10.66
N ILE A 443 0.27 -23.62 -11.90
CA ILE A 443 0.89 -23.00 -13.06
C ILE A 443 -0.09 -22.03 -13.71
N THR A 444 0.41 -20.84 -14.06
CA THR A 444 -0.33 -19.85 -14.82
C THR A 444 0.31 -19.70 -16.20
N TYR A 445 -0.51 -19.73 -17.24
CA TYR A 445 -0.05 -19.61 -18.62
C TYR A 445 -1.10 -18.92 -19.48
N LYS A 446 -0.66 -18.31 -20.57
CA LYS A 446 -1.52 -17.72 -21.59
C LYS A 446 -1.45 -18.54 -22.86
N LEU A 447 -2.60 -18.74 -23.49
CA LEU A 447 -2.70 -19.23 -24.85
C LEU A 447 -3.08 -18.05 -25.75
N ARG A 448 -2.26 -17.80 -26.76
CA ARG A 448 -2.47 -16.74 -27.75
C ARG A 448 -2.81 -17.34 -29.10
N ASP A 449 -3.89 -16.90 -29.71
CA ASP A 449 -4.28 -17.33 -31.05
C ASP A 449 -3.56 -16.53 -32.15
N GLY A 450 -3.77 -16.93 -33.42
CA GLY A 450 -3.21 -16.24 -34.58
C GLY A 450 -3.72 -14.80 -34.79
N ALA A 451 -4.80 -14.38 -34.12
CA ALA A 451 -5.29 -13.01 -34.12
C ALA A 451 -4.64 -12.15 -33.01
N GLY A 452 -3.78 -12.75 -32.18
CA GLY A 452 -3.10 -12.11 -31.07
C GLY A 452 -3.94 -12.01 -29.80
N GLN A 453 -5.15 -12.57 -29.77
CA GLN A 453 -5.97 -12.61 -28.56
C GLN A 453 -5.42 -13.67 -27.61
N ALA A 454 -5.20 -13.27 -26.34
CA ALA A 454 -4.65 -14.15 -25.31
C ALA A 454 -5.70 -14.43 -24.24
N ARG A 455 -5.88 -15.70 -23.89
CA ARG A 455 -6.62 -16.14 -22.70
C ARG A 455 -5.67 -16.67 -21.66
N GLU A 456 -5.94 -16.37 -20.40
CA GLU A 456 -5.08 -16.80 -19.30
C GLU A 456 -5.73 -17.95 -18.51
N TYR A 457 -4.90 -18.92 -18.16
CA TYR A 457 -5.26 -20.14 -17.48
C TYR A 457 -4.47 -20.27 -16.19
N GLN A 458 -5.09 -20.85 -15.17
CA GLN A 458 -4.43 -21.19 -13.90
C GLN A 458 -4.84 -22.59 -13.46
N ASN A 459 -3.90 -23.52 -13.47
CA ASN A 459 -4.17 -24.92 -13.15
C ASN A 459 -3.48 -25.31 -11.86
N PHE A 460 -4.24 -25.93 -10.95
CA PHE A 460 -3.71 -26.55 -9.74
C PHE A 460 -3.36 -28.01 -9.99
N MET A 461 -2.19 -28.42 -9.52
CA MET A 461 -1.58 -29.73 -9.78
C MET A 461 -1.83 -30.74 -8.66
N ALA A 462 -2.51 -30.33 -7.59
CA ALA A 462 -2.98 -31.20 -6.52
C ALA A 462 -4.49 -31.02 -6.34
N PRO A 463 -5.22 -32.09 -5.95
CA PRO A 463 -6.64 -31.97 -5.69
C PRO A 463 -6.91 -31.20 -4.39
N VAL A 464 -7.92 -30.35 -4.42
CA VAL A 464 -8.40 -29.56 -3.29
C VAL A 464 -9.68 -30.19 -2.76
N LYS A 465 -9.80 -30.32 -1.43
CA LYS A 465 -11.04 -30.78 -0.81
C LYS A 465 -12.06 -29.65 -0.74
N LEU A 466 -13.09 -29.74 -1.58
CA LEU A 466 -14.23 -28.83 -1.59
C LEU A 466 -15.50 -29.63 -1.31
N GLN A 467 -16.28 -29.23 -0.30
CA GLN A 467 -17.56 -29.86 0.04
C GLN A 467 -17.46 -31.39 0.26
N GLY A 468 -16.35 -31.86 0.84
CA GLY A 468 -16.09 -33.28 1.09
C GLY A 468 -15.60 -34.07 -0.13
N GLN A 469 -15.53 -33.45 -1.31
CA GLN A 469 -15.01 -34.06 -2.54
C GLN A 469 -13.63 -33.51 -2.89
N SER A 470 -12.72 -34.38 -3.32
CA SER A 470 -11.41 -33.98 -3.85
C SER A 470 -11.56 -33.61 -5.32
N VAL A 471 -11.21 -32.37 -5.68
CA VAL A 471 -11.32 -31.87 -7.07
C VAL A 471 -10.06 -31.15 -7.52
N PHE A 472 -9.66 -31.35 -8.77
CA PHE A 472 -8.69 -30.50 -9.46
C PHE A 472 -9.37 -29.24 -9.97
N LEU A 473 -8.65 -28.12 -9.93
CA LEU A 473 -9.13 -26.81 -10.32
C LEU A 473 -8.37 -26.33 -11.56
N PHE A 474 -9.09 -26.15 -12.67
CA PHE A 474 -8.58 -25.60 -13.92
C PHE A 474 -9.28 -24.27 -14.22
N GLY A 475 -8.58 -23.18 -14.01
CA GLY A 475 -9.08 -21.81 -14.11
C GLY A 475 -8.88 -21.22 -15.50
N VAL A 476 -9.83 -20.39 -15.94
CA VAL A 476 -9.71 -19.56 -17.15
C VAL A 476 -10.28 -18.15 -16.91
N ARG A 477 -9.62 -17.15 -17.48
CA ARG A 477 -10.14 -15.78 -17.61
C ARG A 477 -9.83 -15.21 -18.99
N ASP A 478 -10.75 -14.42 -19.53
CA ASP A 478 -10.59 -13.82 -20.85
C ASP A 478 -9.74 -12.55 -20.79
N THR A 479 -9.81 -11.80 -19.69
CA THR A 479 -8.99 -10.60 -19.45
C THR A 479 -8.35 -10.61 -18.07
N PRO A 480 -7.18 -9.96 -17.87
CA PRO A 480 -6.56 -9.86 -16.54
C PRO A 480 -7.39 -9.10 -15.50
N ALA A 481 -8.36 -8.31 -15.95
CA ALA A 481 -9.28 -7.59 -15.09
C ALA A 481 -10.35 -8.51 -14.47
N GLU A 482 -10.66 -9.64 -15.13
CA GLU A 482 -11.65 -10.60 -14.64
C GLU A 482 -11.05 -11.59 -13.64
N GLY A 483 -11.92 -12.11 -12.76
CA GLY A 483 -11.61 -13.24 -11.90
C GLY A 483 -11.57 -14.57 -12.68
N PHE A 484 -10.81 -15.54 -12.17
CA PHE A 484 -10.76 -16.88 -12.76
C PHE A 484 -12.09 -17.63 -12.57
N ARG A 485 -12.56 -18.28 -13.64
CA ARG A 485 -13.64 -19.28 -13.59
C ARG A 485 -13.02 -20.67 -13.61
N TYR A 486 -13.41 -21.52 -12.67
CA TYR A 486 -12.78 -22.83 -12.49
C TYR A 486 -13.67 -23.99 -12.96
N LEU A 487 -13.13 -24.83 -13.84
CA LEU A 487 -13.61 -26.18 -14.05
C LEU A 487 -13.16 -27.05 -12.86
N ARG A 488 -14.12 -27.75 -12.24
CA ARG A 488 -13.88 -28.67 -11.14
C ARG A 488 -13.88 -30.09 -11.69
N VAL A 489 -12.72 -30.74 -11.67
CA VAL A 489 -12.57 -32.12 -12.14
C VAL A 489 -12.46 -33.03 -10.92
N PRO A 490 -13.37 -34.00 -10.71
CA PRO A 490 -13.28 -34.91 -9.58
C PRO A 490 -12.00 -35.74 -9.65
N ALA A 491 -11.30 -35.84 -8.53
CA ALA A 491 -10.17 -36.75 -8.39
C ALA A 491 -10.69 -38.18 -8.17
N ASP A 492 -10.05 -39.15 -8.82
CA ASP A 492 -10.33 -40.57 -8.60
C ASP A 492 -9.69 -41.10 -7.31
N GLU A 493 -9.85 -42.40 -7.05
CA GLU A 493 -9.32 -43.07 -5.86
C GLU A 493 -7.79 -42.98 -5.75
N GLN A 494 -7.09 -42.76 -6.87
CA GLN A 494 -5.64 -42.56 -6.94
C GLN A 494 -5.26 -41.08 -6.87
N LEU A 495 -6.21 -40.19 -6.56
CA LEU A 495 -6.03 -38.74 -6.55
C LEU A 495 -5.58 -38.19 -7.91
N SER A 496 -6.09 -38.77 -9.00
CA SER A 496 -5.78 -38.43 -10.39
C SER A 496 -7.00 -37.93 -11.14
N VAL A 497 -6.78 -37.27 -12.28
CA VAL A 497 -7.83 -36.89 -13.24
C VAL A 497 -8.14 -38.00 -14.26
N ALA A 498 -7.43 -39.13 -14.19
CA ALA A 498 -7.42 -40.16 -15.22
C ALA A 498 -8.81 -40.76 -15.47
N SER A 499 -9.54 -41.10 -14.41
CA SER A 499 -10.86 -41.73 -14.55
C SER A 499 -11.89 -40.79 -15.18
N TRP A 500 -11.90 -39.52 -14.76
CA TRP A 500 -12.76 -38.49 -15.35
C TRP A 500 -12.40 -38.22 -16.81
N LEU A 501 -11.10 -38.12 -17.12
CA LEU A 501 -10.62 -37.90 -18.48
C LEU A 501 -10.98 -39.07 -19.39
N GLY A 502 -10.80 -40.31 -18.92
CA GLY A 502 -11.18 -41.53 -19.63
C GLY A 502 -12.67 -41.58 -19.95
N LEU A 503 -13.53 -41.24 -18.99
CA LEU A 503 -14.98 -41.12 -19.22
C LEU A 503 -15.29 -40.05 -20.28
N ARG A 504 -14.68 -38.87 -20.16
CA ARG A 504 -14.89 -37.76 -21.10
C ARG A 504 -14.47 -38.13 -22.53
N GLN A 505 -13.36 -38.83 -22.68
CA GLN A 505 -12.84 -39.31 -23.97
C GLN A 505 -13.70 -40.44 -24.54
N ALA A 506 -14.14 -41.39 -23.70
CA ALA A 506 -15.07 -42.44 -24.11
C ALA A 506 -16.41 -41.86 -24.61
N LEU A 507 -16.89 -40.77 -24.00
CA LEU A 507 -18.07 -40.05 -24.49
C LEU A 507 -17.85 -39.37 -25.85
N ASN A 508 -16.62 -39.11 -26.28
CA ASN A 508 -16.33 -38.60 -27.63
C ASN A 508 -16.30 -39.74 -28.67
N ASP A 509 -16.17 -40.99 -28.24
CA ASP A 509 -16.12 -42.16 -29.12
C ASP A 509 -17.54 -42.70 -29.44
N ALA A 510 -17.90 -42.75 -30.72
CA ALA A 510 -19.24 -43.16 -31.15
C ALA A 510 -19.55 -44.63 -30.87
N ASP A 511 -18.56 -45.50 -31.03
CA ASP A 511 -18.72 -46.94 -30.84
C ASP A 511 -18.85 -47.27 -29.35
N MET A 512 -18.05 -46.61 -28.51
CA MET A 512 -18.18 -46.74 -27.05
C MET A 512 -19.53 -46.22 -26.55
N ARG A 513 -20.04 -45.11 -27.09
CA ARG A 513 -21.39 -44.61 -26.74
C ARG A 513 -22.48 -45.61 -27.14
N ALA A 514 -22.40 -46.17 -28.34
CA ALA A 514 -23.38 -47.15 -28.83
C ALA A 514 -23.37 -48.44 -27.99
N GLU A 515 -22.17 -48.91 -27.62
CA GLU A 515 -22.01 -50.08 -26.75
C GLU A 515 -22.54 -49.82 -25.34
N ALA A 516 -22.26 -48.66 -24.75
CA ALA A 516 -22.79 -48.28 -23.44
C ALA A 516 -24.34 -48.23 -23.44
N ALA A 517 -24.94 -47.64 -24.48
CA ALA A 517 -26.39 -47.60 -24.62
C ALA A 517 -27.00 -49.01 -24.74
N ARG A 518 -26.36 -49.90 -25.49
CA ARG A 518 -26.77 -51.30 -25.63
C ARG A 518 -26.74 -52.04 -24.30
N ARG A 519 -25.68 -51.87 -23.51
CA ARG A 519 -25.53 -52.51 -22.20
C ARG A 519 -26.49 -51.95 -21.15
N PHE A 520 -26.85 -50.68 -21.24
CA PHE A 520 -27.82 -50.06 -20.33
C PHE A 520 -29.27 -50.46 -20.64
N GLY A 521 -29.57 -50.73 -21.92
CA GLY A 521 -30.89 -51.17 -22.37
C GLY A 521 -31.17 -52.67 -22.21
N LEU A 522 -30.17 -53.46 -21.80
CA LEU A 522 -30.27 -54.86 -21.37
C LEU A 522 -30.35 -54.91 -19.84
#